data_AF-A0A523LER3-F1
#
_entry.id   AF-A0A523LER3-F1
#
_cell.length_a   1.000
_cell.length_b   1.000
_cell.length_c   1.000
_cell.angle_alpha   90.00
_cell.angle_beta   90.00
_cell.angle_gamma   90.00
#
_symmetry.space_group_name_H-M   'P 1'
#
loop_
_entity.id
_entity.type
_entity.pdbx_description
1 polymer ?
#
loop_
_entity_poly.entity_id
_entity_poly.type
_entity_poly.pdbx_seq_one_letter_code
_entity_poly.pdbx_strand_id
1 'polypeptide(L)'
;EGEVKFPGEYRIRQGETLDQVLERAGGLTNGAFPEGAIFLRESLRRREQEQIEVLTRRMEADLASLSLQNIGAGGADTLETGQQLLNQLRETEAVGRLVIDLGQFVARGPNQVLVFDLELRDGDRLLVPRKAQEITVIGETQQNTSHLFRPGLSRDDYIEMSGGLTRRADKKLVYVVRASGSVVTNKGSRWFGRGGRAEMQAGDTIVVPLETDKIRPLALWTSVTQILFQASIAVAAIQSF
;
A
#
# COMPACT_ATOMS: atom_id res chain seq x y z
N GLU A 1 14.33 4.16 10.63
CA GLU A 1 13.47 4.02 11.84
C GLU A 1 12.94 2.59 11.92
N GLY A 2 12.45 2.16 13.10
CA GLY A 2 11.87 0.83 13.29
C GLY A 2 12.87 -0.26 13.65
N GLU A 3 12.65 -1.48 13.15
CA GLU A 3 13.38 -2.71 13.50
C GLU A 3 14.77 -2.82 12.83
N VAL A 4 15.62 -1.86 13.14
CA VAL A 4 17.05 -1.84 12.84
C VAL A 4 17.82 -1.83 14.16
N LYS A 5 19.06 -2.32 14.22
CA LYS A 5 19.80 -2.38 15.50
C LYS A 5 20.06 -1.00 16.09
N PHE A 6 20.38 -0.03 15.24
CA PHE A 6 20.62 1.36 15.64
C PHE A 6 19.71 2.31 14.83
N PRO A 7 18.46 2.54 15.28
CA PRO A 7 17.58 3.50 14.61
C PRO A 7 18.05 4.93 14.85
N GLY A 8 17.98 5.78 13.82
CA GLY A 8 18.36 7.19 13.92
C GLY A 8 18.55 7.83 12.55
N GLU A 9 19.03 9.07 12.57
CA GLU A 9 19.40 9.81 11.38
C GLU A 9 20.86 9.52 10.99
N TYR A 10 21.09 9.26 9.70
CA TYR A 10 22.41 8.96 9.17
C TYR A 10 22.80 10.02 8.16
N ARG A 11 23.97 10.64 8.37
CA ARG A 11 24.58 11.48 7.35
C ARG A 11 25.07 10.59 6.21
N ILE A 12 24.56 10.87 5.01
CA ILE A 12 24.93 10.17 3.78
C ILE A 12 26.03 10.91 3.03
N ARG A 13 26.90 10.17 2.36
CA ARG A 13 27.88 10.67 1.39
C ARG A 13 27.24 10.68 0.00
N GLN A 14 27.83 11.45 -0.91
CA GLN A 14 27.41 11.43 -2.31
C GLN A 14 27.60 10.03 -2.90
N GLY A 15 26.54 9.45 -3.47
CA GLY A 15 26.54 8.09 -4.02
C GLY A 15 26.47 6.99 -2.94
N GLU A 16 26.26 7.33 -1.67
CA GLU A 16 26.06 6.31 -0.63
C GLU A 16 24.72 5.59 -0.84
N THR A 17 24.76 4.29 -0.75
CA THR A 17 23.66 3.38 -1.06
C THR A 17 22.94 2.91 0.21
N LEU A 18 21.72 2.42 0.06
CA LEU A 18 20.89 2.00 1.20
C LEU A 18 21.53 0.88 2.02
N ASP A 19 22.22 -0.05 1.37
CA ASP A 19 22.95 -1.15 1.99
C ASP A 19 24.06 -0.66 2.93
N GLN A 20 24.86 0.31 2.49
CA GLN A 20 25.96 0.88 3.26
C GLN A 20 25.44 1.56 4.54
N VAL A 21 24.34 2.30 4.43
CA VAL A 21 23.70 2.92 5.60
C VAL A 21 23.09 1.86 6.52
N LEU A 22 22.48 0.81 5.97
CA LEU A 22 21.89 -0.26 6.76
C LEU A 22 22.95 -1.06 7.54
N GLU A 23 24.12 -1.29 6.93
CA GLU A 23 25.27 -1.91 7.58
C GLU A 23 25.79 -1.05 8.74
N ARG A 24 25.92 0.27 8.52
CA ARG A 24 26.26 1.24 9.59
C ARG A 24 25.21 1.27 10.71
N ALA A 25 23.95 1.02 10.38
CA ALA A 25 22.87 0.87 11.35
C ALA A 25 22.88 -0.48 12.09
N GLY A 26 23.90 -1.32 11.86
CA GLY A 26 24.09 -2.63 12.49
C GLY A 26 23.25 -3.75 11.86
N GLY A 27 22.57 -3.46 10.75
CA GLY A 27 21.62 -4.36 10.10
C GLY A 27 20.24 -4.39 10.76
N LEU A 28 19.42 -5.33 10.29
CA LEU A 28 18.07 -5.55 10.81
C LEU A 28 18.09 -6.32 12.14
N THR A 29 17.05 -6.14 12.96
CA THR A 29 16.83 -6.96 14.15
C THR A 29 16.22 -8.32 13.78
N ASN A 30 16.22 -9.28 14.71
CA ASN A 30 15.52 -10.56 14.53
C ASN A 30 13.99 -10.40 14.44
N GLY A 31 13.46 -9.27 14.93
CA GLY A 31 12.05 -8.92 14.88
C GLY A 31 11.67 -8.13 13.63
N ALA A 32 12.61 -7.84 12.74
CA ALA A 32 12.36 -7.03 11.56
C ALA A 32 11.49 -7.74 10.52
N PHE A 33 10.73 -6.93 9.78
CA PHE A 33 9.98 -7.38 8.63
C PHE A 33 10.45 -6.68 7.35
N PRO A 34 11.50 -7.21 6.68
CA PRO A 34 12.02 -6.64 5.45
C PRO A 34 10.94 -6.49 4.37
N GLU A 35 10.10 -7.51 4.19
CA GLU A 35 9.07 -7.55 3.15
C GLU A 35 7.97 -6.50 3.37
N GLY A 36 7.83 -5.97 4.60
CA GLY A 36 6.90 -4.89 4.94
C GLY A 36 7.54 -3.50 4.94
N ALA A 37 8.81 -3.37 4.59
CA ALA A 37 9.52 -2.12 4.72
C ALA A 37 8.99 -1.03 3.76
N ILE A 38 8.98 0.19 4.27
CA ILE A 38 8.47 1.36 3.55
C ILE A 38 9.63 2.33 3.33
N PHE A 39 9.89 2.63 2.06
CA PHE A 39 10.85 3.65 1.66
C PHE A 39 10.11 4.89 1.19
N LEU A 40 10.45 6.04 1.75
CA LEU A 40 9.85 7.34 1.41
C LEU A 40 10.92 8.24 0.84
N ARG A 41 10.57 8.97 -0.22
CA ARG A 41 11.47 9.89 -0.90
C ARG A 41 10.78 11.20 -1.23
N GLU A 42 11.38 12.30 -0.78
CA GLU A 42 10.84 13.64 -0.94
C GLU A 42 10.61 14.02 -2.42
N SER A 43 11.53 13.65 -3.31
CA SER A 43 11.35 13.91 -4.76
C SER A 43 10.23 13.10 -5.41
N LEU A 44 9.79 11.99 -4.81
CA LEU A 44 8.59 11.26 -5.25
C LEU A 44 7.35 11.94 -4.68
N ARG A 45 7.40 12.33 -3.41
CA ARG A 45 6.32 13.06 -2.73
C ARG A 45 5.91 14.32 -3.50
N ARG A 46 6.89 15.13 -3.92
CA ARG A 46 6.65 16.35 -4.72
C ARG A 46 5.97 16.05 -6.05
N ARG A 47 6.45 15.04 -6.78
CA ARG A 47 5.86 14.64 -8.07
C ARG A 47 4.43 14.10 -7.92
N GLU A 48 4.19 13.33 -6.87
CA GLU A 48 2.85 12.83 -6.54
C GLU A 48 1.91 13.98 -6.17
N GLN A 49 2.38 14.96 -5.40
CA GLN A 49 1.61 16.17 -5.06
C GLN A 49 1.22 16.97 -6.30
N GLU A 50 2.17 17.21 -7.22
CA GLU A 50 1.91 17.90 -8.48
C GLU A 50 0.86 17.15 -9.32
N GLN A 51 0.91 15.82 -9.35
CA GLN A 51 -0.09 15.01 -10.04
C GLN A 51 -1.47 15.11 -9.40
N ILE A 52 -1.56 15.08 -8.08
CA ILE A 52 -2.81 15.29 -7.33
C ILE A 52 -3.40 16.65 -7.68
N GLU A 53 -2.60 17.72 -7.68
CA GLU A 53 -3.07 19.06 -8.02
C GLU A 53 -3.59 19.16 -9.47
N VAL A 54 -2.90 18.54 -10.43
CA VAL A 54 -3.34 18.49 -11.83
C VAL A 54 -4.67 17.75 -11.96
N LEU A 55 -4.83 16.62 -11.26
CA LEU A 55 -6.08 15.85 -11.25
C LEU A 55 -7.23 16.63 -10.62
N THR A 56 -6.98 17.29 -9.49
CA THR A 56 -7.96 18.15 -8.80
C THR A 56 -8.45 19.27 -9.72
N ARG A 57 -7.55 20.01 -10.38
CA ARG A 57 -7.93 21.07 -11.34
C ARG A 57 -8.75 20.54 -12.52
N ARG A 58 -8.38 19.37 -13.04
CA ARG A 58 -9.13 18.73 -14.12
C ARG A 58 -10.53 18.33 -13.68
N MET A 59 -10.65 17.72 -12.50
CA MET A 59 -11.93 17.30 -11.96
C MET A 59 -12.84 18.49 -11.65
N GLU A 60 -12.30 19.60 -11.17
CA GLU A 60 -13.03 20.87 -11.00
C GLU A 60 -13.60 21.38 -12.33
N ALA A 61 -12.80 21.40 -13.41
CA ALA A 61 -13.25 21.83 -14.72
C ALA A 61 -14.34 20.88 -15.29
N ASP A 62 -14.17 19.58 -15.11
CA ASP A 62 -15.15 18.58 -15.53
C ASP A 62 -16.49 18.77 -14.78
N LEU A 63 -16.47 18.95 -13.46
CA LEU A 63 -17.68 19.21 -12.66
C LEU A 63 -18.35 20.54 -13.04
N ALA A 64 -17.58 21.60 -13.27
CA ALA A 64 -18.10 22.87 -13.74
C ALA A 64 -18.82 22.71 -15.09
N SER A 65 -18.24 21.96 -16.02
CA SER A 65 -18.86 21.69 -17.33
C SER A 65 -20.16 20.89 -17.22
N LEU A 66 -20.21 19.90 -16.33
CA LEU A 66 -21.41 19.11 -16.07
C LEU A 66 -22.51 19.95 -15.41
N SER A 67 -22.15 20.86 -14.51
CA SER A 67 -23.12 21.76 -13.87
C SER A 67 -23.81 22.69 -14.88
N LEU A 68 -23.10 23.09 -15.95
CA LEU A 68 -23.65 23.91 -17.04
C LEU A 68 -24.52 23.10 -18.02
N GLN A 69 -24.26 21.80 -18.18
CA GLN A 69 -25.00 20.93 -19.10
C GLN A 69 -26.27 20.32 -18.48
N ASN A 70 -26.30 20.08 -17.17
CA ASN A 70 -27.41 19.40 -16.50
C ASN A 70 -28.50 20.36 -16.00
N ILE A 71 -29.54 20.58 -16.83
CA ILE A 71 -30.82 21.21 -16.45
C ILE A 71 -31.91 20.12 -16.23
N GLY A 72 -31.55 18.91 -15.78
CA GLY A 72 -32.48 17.76 -15.64
C GLY A 72 -32.31 16.94 -14.35
N ALA A 73 -33.39 16.25 -13.95
CA ALA A 73 -33.61 15.62 -12.64
C ALA A 73 -32.63 14.49 -12.20
N GLY A 74 -31.68 14.09 -13.05
CA GLY A 74 -30.64 13.10 -12.71
C GLY A 74 -29.23 13.68 -12.49
N GLY A 75 -29.03 14.99 -12.72
CA GLY A 75 -27.72 15.63 -12.64
C GLY A 75 -27.27 15.99 -11.22
N ALA A 76 -28.21 16.26 -10.31
CA ALA A 76 -27.92 16.71 -8.95
C ALA A 76 -27.09 15.68 -8.15
N ASP A 77 -27.48 14.41 -8.20
CA ASP A 77 -26.81 13.31 -7.48
C ASP A 77 -25.38 13.05 -8.00
N THR A 78 -25.18 13.19 -9.31
CA THR A 78 -23.85 13.06 -9.94
C THR A 78 -22.90 14.21 -9.59
N LEU A 79 -23.44 15.42 -9.43
CA LEU A 79 -22.65 16.61 -9.04
C LEU A 79 -22.25 16.54 -7.57
N GLU A 80 -23.16 16.09 -6.69
CA GLU A 80 -22.86 15.90 -5.27
C GLU A 80 -21.78 14.84 -5.05
N THR A 81 -21.92 13.68 -5.69
CA THR A 81 -20.90 12.61 -5.65
C THR A 81 -19.55 13.13 -6.17
N GLY A 82 -19.57 13.88 -7.27
CA GLY A 82 -18.39 14.51 -7.84
C GLY A 82 -17.70 15.48 -6.86
N GLN A 83 -18.47 16.31 -6.18
CA GLN A 83 -17.95 17.26 -5.18
C GLN A 83 -17.34 16.55 -3.96
N GLN A 84 -17.95 15.46 -3.50
CA GLN A 84 -17.40 14.66 -2.41
C GLN A 84 -16.06 14.03 -2.78
N LEU A 85 -15.95 13.45 -3.98
CA LEU A 85 -14.68 12.90 -4.48
C LEU A 85 -13.61 13.97 -4.63
N LEU A 86 -13.98 15.17 -5.10
CA LEU A 86 -13.07 16.31 -5.20
C LEU A 86 -12.53 16.72 -3.81
N ASN A 87 -13.39 16.75 -2.79
CA ASN A 87 -12.95 17.04 -1.42
C ASN A 87 -11.98 15.97 -0.90
N GLN A 88 -12.25 14.69 -1.17
CA GLN A 88 -11.33 13.60 -0.81
C GLN A 88 -9.96 13.73 -1.49
N LEU A 89 -9.92 14.12 -2.76
CA LEU A 89 -8.66 14.38 -3.48
C LEU A 89 -7.89 15.55 -2.88
N ARG A 90 -8.59 16.62 -2.45
CA ARG A 90 -7.97 17.79 -1.81
C ARG A 90 -7.38 17.47 -0.43
N GLU A 91 -7.99 16.53 0.29
CA GLU A 91 -7.52 16.06 1.61
C GLU A 91 -6.44 14.98 1.51
N THR A 92 -6.15 14.47 0.31
CA THR A 92 -5.12 13.44 0.11
C THR A 92 -3.73 14.08 0.10
N GLU A 93 -2.89 13.67 1.05
CA GLU A 93 -1.48 14.09 1.09
C GLU A 93 -0.58 13.13 0.31
N ALA A 94 0.33 13.68 -0.49
CA ALA A 94 1.37 12.89 -1.13
C ALA A 94 2.34 12.31 -0.09
N VAL A 95 2.74 11.05 -0.29
CA VAL A 95 3.58 10.30 0.66
C VAL A 95 4.96 10.02 0.07
N GLY A 96 5.07 9.87 -1.25
CA GLY A 96 6.34 9.63 -1.93
C GLY A 96 6.91 8.23 -1.68
N ARG A 97 6.04 7.23 -1.58
CA ARG A 97 6.43 5.84 -1.33
C ARG A 97 7.12 5.22 -2.53
N LEU A 98 8.29 4.63 -2.32
CA LEU A 98 8.98 3.77 -3.27
C LEU A 98 8.85 2.31 -2.81
N VAL A 99 8.25 1.47 -3.64
CA VAL A 99 8.16 0.04 -3.36
C VAL A 99 9.55 -0.58 -3.56
N ILE A 100 10.10 -1.12 -2.49
CA ILE A 100 11.38 -1.85 -2.48
C ILE A 100 11.15 -3.23 -1.86
N ASP A 101 11.91 -4.23 -2.29
CA ASP A 101 11.82 -5.59 -1.76
C ASP A 101 12.99 -5.87 -0.81
N LEU A 102 13.00 -5.30 0.41
CA LEU A 102 14.11 -5.46 1.36
C LEU A 102 14.46 -6.93 1.67
N GLY A 103 13.52 -7.87 1.51
CA GLY A 103 13.77 -9.30 1.75
C GLY A 103 14.84 -9.88 0.83
N GLN A 104 14.82 -9.48 -0.45
CA GLN A 104 15.89 -9.86 -1.39
C GLN A 104 17.25 -9.23 -1.05
N PHE A 105 17.27 -8.12 -0.31
CA PHE A 105 18.50 -7.46 0.15
C PHE A 105 19.11 -8.15 1.37
N VAL A 106 18.39 -9.03 2.07
CA VAL A 106 18.88 -9.67 3.32
C VAL A 106 19.18 -11.17 3.13
N ALA A 107 18.58 -11.81 2.12
CA ALA A 107 18.70 -13.26 1.90
C ALA A 107 20.06 -13.75 1.37
N ARG A 108 21.05 -12.87 1.19
CA ARG A 108 22.43 -13.26 0.82
C ARG A 108 23.35 -13.03 2.02
N GLY A 109 24.13 -14.07 2.37
CA GLY A 109 24.92 -14.14 3.60
C GLY A 109 25.95 -13.00 3.78
N PRO A 110 26.64 -12.96 4.93
CA PRO A 110 27.40 -11.80 5.46
C PRO A 110 28.56 -11.26 4.59
N ASN A 111 28.79 -11.82 3.40
CA ASN A 111 29.93 -11.50 2.53
C ASN A 111 29.53 -11.25 1.06
N GLN A 112 28.25 -10.97 0.76
CA GLN A 112 27.82 -10.68 -0.61
C GLN A 112 27.12 -9.31 -0.68
N VAL A 113 27.77 -8.40 -1.40
CA VAL A 113 27.31 -7.04 -1.74
C VAL A 113 25.86 -7.09 -2.25
N LEU A 114 25.02 -6.19 -1.73
CA LEU A 114 23.61 -6.11 -2.10
C LEU A 114 23.53 -5.67 -3.56
N VAL A 115 22.97 -6.51 -4.45
CA VAL A 115 23.06 -6.32 -5.92
C VAL A 115 22.01 -5.33 -6.44
N PHE A 116 21.68 -4.30 -5.65
CA PHE A 116 20.91 -3.14 -6.12
C PHE A 116 21.37 -1.89 -5.35
N ASP A 117 22.14 -1.05 -6.04
CA ASP A 117 22.64 0.24 -5.58
C ASP A 117 21.50 1.29 -5.53
N LEU A 118 20.59 1.16 -4.57
CA LEU A 118 19.65 2.26 -4.31
C LEU A 118 20.43 3.40 -3.65
N GLU A 119 20.92 4.31 -4.49
CA GLU A 119 21.53 5.55 -4.04
C GLU A 119 20.53 6.36 -3.22
N LEU A 120 20.97 6.72 -2.01
CA LEU A 120 20.21 7.55 -1.11
C LEU A 120 20.31 9.02 -1.50
N ARG A 121 19.24 9.74 -1.19
CA ARG A 121 19.12 11.19 -1.36
C ARG A 121 18.75 11.81 -0.04
N ASP A 122 19.04 13.10 0.07
CA ASP A 122 18.63 13.88 1.23
C ASP A 122 17.11 13.78 1.44
N GLY A 123 16.71 13.56 2.68
CA GLY A 123 15.32 13.35 3.07
C GLY A 123 14.74 11.96 2.77
N ASP A 124 15.52 11.01 2.26
CA ASP A 124 15.06 9.62 2.15
C ASP A 124 14.85 9.00 3.54
N ARG A 125 13.74 8.28 3.72
CA ARG A 125 13.40 7.62 4.98
C ARG A 125 13.11 6.14 4.74
N LEU A 126 13.72 5.30 5.56
CA LEU A 126 13.41 3.88 5.62
C LEU A 126 12.73 3.54 6.95
N LEU A 127 11.52 2.99 6.86
CA LEU A 127 10.77 2.45 7.96
C LEU A 127 10.74 0.93 7.85
N VAL A 128 11.30 0.24 8.84
CA VAL A 128 11.25 -1.22 8.91
C VAL A 128 10.27 -1.62 10.02
N PRO A 129 9.10 -2.19 9.69
CA PRO A 129 8.14 -2.61 10.70
C PRO A 129 8.58 -3.90 11.39
N ARG A 130 7.86 -4.23 12.47
CA ARG A 130 7.97 -5.51 13.15
C ARG A 130 7.38 -6.64 12.32
N LYS A 131 7.95 -7.84 12.48
CA LYS A 131 7.51 -9.08 11.84
C LYS A 131 6.03 -9.30 12.05
N ALA A 132 5.28 -9.12 10.98
CA ALA A 132 3.88 -9.52 10.91
C ALA A 132 3.82 -11.05 10.99
N GLN A 133 2.80 -11.54 11.68
CA GLN A 133 2.50 -12.96 11.82
C GLN A 133 1.08 -13.29 11.36
N GLU A 134 0.35 -12.28 10.93
CA GLU A 134 -1.05 -12.33 10.58
C GLU A 134 -1.29 -12.05 9.09
N ILE A 135 -2.47 -12.40 8.62
CA ILE A 135 -3.06 -11.97 7.36
C ILE A 135 -4.36 -11.26 7.70
N THR A 136 -4.55 -10.09 7.11
CA THR A 136 -5.73 -9.27 7.35
C THR A 136 -6.74 -9.50 6.24
N VAL A 137 -8.02 -9.68 6.57
CA VAL A 137 -9.11 -9.79 5.60
C VAL A 137 -10.07 -8.63 5.80
N ILE A 138 -10.28 -7.84 4.75
CA ILE A 138 -11.16 -6.67 4.78
C ILE A 138 -12.08 -6.61 3.56
N GLY A 139 -13.18 -5.87 3.71
CA GLY A 139 -14.14 -5.57 2.66
C GLY A 139 -15.46 -6.33 2.85
N GLU A 140 -16.02 -6.87 1.76
CA GLU A 140 -17.30 -7.59 1.77
C GLU A 140 -17.15 -9.05 2.24
N THR A 141 -16.69 -9.22 3.47
CA THR A 141 -16.70 -10.51 4.18
C THR A 141 -17.69 -10.49 5.34
N GLN A 142 -18.08 -11.66 5.87
CA GLN A 142 -18.97 -11.72 7.03
C GLN A 142 -18.33 -11.09 8.27
N GLN A 143 -17.01 -11.21 8.43
CA GLN A 143 -16.24 -10.64 9.54
C GLN A 143 -14.89 -10.12 9.04
N ASN A 144 -14.70 -8.80 9.06
CA ASN A 144 -13.41 -8.18 8.72
C ASN A 144 -12.45 -8.34 9.90
N THR A 145 -11.52 -9.29 9.81
CA THR A 145 -10.63 -9.67 10.91
C THR A 145 -9.25 -10.12 10.40
N SER A 146 -8.31 -10.30 11.33
CA SER A 146 -6.98 -10.83 11.05
C SER A 146 -6.85 -12.26 11.55
N HIS A 147 -6.12 -13.08 10.81
CA HIS A 147 -5.86 -14.49 11.12
C HIS A 147 -4.37 -14.74 11.20
N LEU A 148 -3.94 -15.64 12.10
CA LEU A 148 -2.55 -16.06 12.13
C LEU A 148 -2.15 -16.71 10.79
N PHE A 149 -1.04 -16.26 10.21
CA PHE A 149 -0.49 -16.81 8.99
C PHE A 149 -0.09 -18.28 9.20
N ARG A 150 -0.59 -19.13 8.31
CA ARG A 150 -0.23 -20.54 8.19
C ARG A 150 0.24 -20.83 6.76
N PRO A 151 1.45 -21.39 6.59
CA PRO A 151 1.93 -21.82 5.29
C PRO A 151 0.97 -22.83 4.64
N GLY A 152 0.78 -22.73 3.33
CA GLY A 152 -0.07 -23.63 2.54
C GLY A 152 -1.55 -23.22 2.47
N LEU A 153 -2.01 -22.28 3.30
CA LEU A 153 -3.34 -21.69 3.15
C LEU A 153 -3.35 -20.66 2.02
N SER A 154 -4.39 -20.73 1.20
CA SER A 154 -4.66 -19.79 0.12
C SER A 154 -5.47 -18.59 0.62
N ARG A 155 -5.54 -17.55 -0.20
CA ARG A 155 -6.42 -16.40 0.00
C ARG A 155 -7.86 -16.81 0.36
N ASP A 156 -8.40 -17.78 -0.38
CA ASP A 156 -9.80 -18.18 -0.24
C ASP A 156 -10.04 -18.92 1.09
N ASP A 157 -9.04 -19.62 1.62
CA ASP A 157 -9.11 -20.25 2.94
C ASP A 157 -9.23 -19.21 4.06
N TYR A 158 -8.47 -18.11 3.98
CA TYR A 158 -8.58 -17.01 4.95
C TYR A 158 -9.91 -16.25 4.85
N ILE A 159 -10.48 -16.15 3.64
CA ILE A 159 -11.82 -15.60 3.46
C ILE A 159 -12.86 -16.49 4.14
N GLU A 160 -12.76 -17.80 3.97
CA GLU A 160 -13.67 -18.75 4.63
C GLU A 160 -13.53 -18.72 6.16
N MET A 161 -12.29 -18.64 6.67
CA MET A 161 -12.03 -18.43 8.11
C MET A 161 -12.61 -17.12 8.64
N SER A 162 -12.85 -16.14 7.77
CA SER A 162 -13.52 -14.85 8.06
C SER A 162 -15.05 -14.94 7.96
N GLY A 163 -15.60 -16.15 7.91
CA GLY A 163 -17.04 -16.42 7.74
C GLY A 163 -17.51 -16.39 6.29
N GLY A 164 -16.60 -16.31 5.33
CA GLY A 164 -16.92 -16.25 3.91
C GLY A 164 -17.33 -14.85 3.43
N LEU A 165 -17.78 -14.78 2.18
CA LEU A 165 -18.14 -13.54 1.50
C LEU A 165 -19.57 -13.10 1.81
N THR A 166 -19.85 -11.79 1.74
CA THR A 166 -21.24 -11.31 1.73
C THR A 166 -21.89 -11.52 0.36
N ARG A 167 -23.22 -11.33 0.28
CA ARG A 167 -23.95 -11.39 -1.00
C ARG A 167 -23.60 -10.25 -1.97
N ARG A 168 -22.93 -9.21 -1.48
CA ARG A 168 -22.54 -8.05 -2.27
C ARG A 168 -21.06 -8.08 -2.63
N ALA A 169 -20.35 -9.18 -2.40
CA ALA A 169 -18.92 -9.27 -2.66
C ALA A 169 -18.62 -9.56 -4.13
N ASP A 170 -17.74 -8.79 -4.76
CA ASP A 170 -17.25 -9.11 -6.11
C ASP A 170 -16.14 -10.17 -6.02
N LYS A 171 -16.53 -11.42 -6.23
CA LYS A 171 -15.63 -12.58 -6.17
C LYS A 171 -14.54 -12.56 -7.25
N LYS A 172 -14.74 -11.84 -8.35
CA LYS A 172 -13.81 -11.80 -9.50
C LYS A 172 -12.69 -10.79 -9.27
N LEU A 173 -12.93 -9.79 -8.43
CA LEU A 173 -12.01 -8.70 -8.16
C LEU A 173 -11.30 -8.79 -6.80
N VAL A 174 -11.32 -9.95 -6.13
CA VAL A 174 -10.54 -10.13 -4.91
C VAL A 174 -9.04 -10.09 -5.22
N TYR A 175 -8.30 -9.21 -4.54
CA TYR A 175 -6.85 -9.05 -4.69
C TYR A 175 -6.14 -9.06 -3.33
N VAL A 176 -4.82 -9.27 -3.38
CA VAL A 176 -3.95 -9.28 -2.21
C VAL A 176 -3.01 -8.09 -2.29
N VAL A 177 -2.95 -7.31 -1.21
CA VAL A 177 -1.96 -6.27 -1.00
C VAL A 177 -0.87 -6.87 -0.11
N ARG A 178 0.35 -6.96 -0.63
CA ARG A 178 1.51 -7.41 0.14
C ARG A 178 1.84 -6.38 1.22
N ALA A 179 2.57 -6.80 2.25
CA ALA A 179 3.09 -5.88 3.26
C ALA A 179 3.93 -4.73 2.65
N SER A 180 4.67 -5.00 1.57
CA SER A 180 5.42 -3.99 0.80
C SER A 180 4.55 -2.96 0.08
N GLY A 181 3.22 -3.14 0.09
CA GLY A 181 2.24 -2.31 -0.63
C GLY A 181 2.08 -2.69 -2.10
N SER A 182 2.82 -3.68 -2.59
CA SER A 182 2.62 -4.23 -3.94
C SER A 182 1.31 -5.01 -4.02
N VAL A 183 0.66 -4.95 -5.19
CA VAL A 183 -0.66 -5.57 -5.38
C VAL A 183 -0.56 -6.78 -6.28
N VAL A 184 -1.09 -7.91 -5.81
CA VAL A 184 -1.17 -9.18 -6.53
C VAL A 184 -2.62 -9.45 -6.90
N THR A 185 -2.89 -9.56 -8.20
CA THR A 185 -4.24 -9.85 -8.72
C THR A 185 -4.36 -11.30 -9.21
N ASN A 186 -5.61 -11.79 -9.27
CA ASN A 186 -5.94 -13.17 -9.64
C ASN A 186 -5.59 -13.55 -11.09
N LYS A 187 -5.30 -12.56 -11.95
CA LYS A 187 -4.76 -12.78 -13.29
C LYS A 187 -3.24 -12.88 -13.14
N GLY A 188 -2.76 -14.10 -12.90
CA GLY A 188 -1.35 -14.41 -12.74
C GLY A 188 -0.47 -13.57 -13.67
N SER A 189 0.50 -12.88 -13.07
CA SER A 189 1.52 -12.16 -13.82
C SER A 189 2.29 -13.20 -14.64
N ARG A 190 1.89 -13.39 -15.90
CA ARG A 190 2.64 -14.18 -16.90
C ARG A 190 4.00 -13.53 -17.23
N TRP A 191 4.33 -12.41 -16.60
CA TRP A 191 5.56 -11.68 -16.81
C TRP A 191 6.69 -12.07 -15.84
N PHE A 192 6.39 -12.75 -14.72
CA PHE A 192 7.42 -13.19 -13.76
C PHE A 192 7.18 -14.63 -13.27
N GLY A 193 7.22 -15.59 -14.20
CA GLY A 193 7.38 -17.01 -13.86
C GLY A 193 6.10 -17.76 -13.40
N ARG A 194 6.00 -19.02 -13.87
CA ARG A 194 5.04 -20.09 -13.55
C ARG A 194 3.76 -19.71 -12.78
N GLY A 195 2.61 -19.87 -13.45
CA GLY A 195 1.27 -19.76 -12.88
C GLY A 195 0.98 -20.75 -11.76
N GLY A 196 1.40 -20.41 -10.54
CA GLY A 196 0.86 -20.94 -9.29
C GLY A 196 -0.19 -19.98 -8.72
N ARG A 197 -1.08 -20.50 -7.85
CA ARG A 197 -1.89 -19.65 -6.95
C ARG A 197 -0.92 -18.73 -6.20
N ALA A 198 -1.24 -17.43 -6.08
CA ALA A 198 -0.41 -16.52 -5.31
C ALA A 198 -0.28 -17.07 -3.89
N GLU A 199 0.93 -17.50 -3.51
CA GLU A 199 1.20 -17.96 -2.15
C GLU A 199 1.06 -16.77 -1.21
N MET A 200 0.25 -16.96 -0.16
CA MET A 200 0.04 -15.97 0.88
C MET A 200 1.30 -15.84 1.73
N GLN A 201 1.59 -14.62 2.16
CA GLN A 201 2.71 -14.29 3.03
C GLN A 201 2.18 -13.61 4.30
N ALA A 202 2.92 -13.73 5.40
CA ALA A 202 2.60 -12.96 6.60
C ALA A 202 2.62 -11.46 6.28
N GLY A 203 1.72 -10.68 6.88
CA GLY A 203 1.53 -9.26 6.59
C GLY A 203 0.72 -8.95 5.33
N ASP A 204 0.27 -9.95 4.58
CA ASP A 204 -0.64 -9.74 3.46
C ASP A 204 -2.02 -9.27 3.92
N THR A 205 -2.64 -8.41 3.12
CA THR A 205 -4.03 -7.99 3.27
C THR A 205 -4.85 -8.46 2.09
N ILE A 206 -5.91 -9.23 2.35
CA ILE A 206 -6.90 -9.66 1.37
C ILE A 206 -8.00 -8.61 1.32
N VAL A 207 -8.21 -8.03 0.14
CA VAL A 207 -9.25 -7.02 -0.08
C VAL A 207 -10.36 -7.62 -0.92
N VAL A 208 -11.57 -7.63 -0.36
CA VAL A 208 -12.79 -8.09 -1.00
C VAL A 208 -13.67 -6.89 -1.38
N PRO A 209 -13.70 -6.49 -2.65
CA PRO A 209 -14.50 -5.34 -3.07
C PRO A 209 -16.00 -5.63 -3.10
N LEU A 210 -16.79 -4.56 -3.12
CA LEU A 210 -18.23 -4.59 -3.36
C LEU A 210 -18.53 -4.85 -4.85
N GLU A 211 -19.44 -5.77 -5.12
CA GLU A 211 -20.03 -6.03 -6.43
C GLU A 211 -20.96 -4.88 -6.79
N THR A 212 -20.46 -4.00 -7.65
CA THR A 212 -21.23 -2.89 -8.20
C THR A 212 -21.46 -3.14 -9.68
N ASP A 213 -22.72 -3.34 -10.10
CA ASP A 213 -23.06 -3.56 -11.51
C ASP A 213 -22.87 -2.32 -12.40
N LYS A 214 -22.40 -1.17 -11.88
CA LYS A 214 -22.30 0.08 -12.63
C LYS A 214 -21.21 1.04 -12.13
N ILE A 215 -19.95 0.63 -11.98
CA ILE A 215 -18.85 1.61 -11.85
C ILE A 215 -17.65 1.17 -12.69
N ARG A 216 -17.16 2.08 -13.54
CA ARG A 216 -15.97 1.88 -14.36
C ARG A 216 -14.77 1.56 -13.43
N PRO A 217 -13.94 0.56 -13.74
CA PRO A 217 -12.90 -0.02 -12.85
C PRO A 217 -11.72 0.92 -12.48
N LEU A 218 -11.83 2.22 -12.75
CA LEU A 218 -10.79 3.22 -12.52
C LEU A 218 -10.97 4.00 -11.21
N ALA A 219 -12.14 3.96 -10.56
CA ALA A 219 -12.46 4.81 -9.40
C ALA A 219 -12.23 4.16 -8.02
N LEU A 220 -11.89 2.86 -7.93
CA LEU A 220 -11.79 2.13 -6.65
C LEU A 220 -10.38 2.04 -6.06
N TRP A 221 -9.34 2.46 -6.79
CA TRP A 221 -7.95 2.35 -6.31
C TRP A 221 -7.55 3.45 -5.32
N THR A 222 -8.38 4.49 -5.11
CA THR A 222 -8.07 5.61 -4.21
C THR A 222 -8.65 5.44 -2.81
N SER A 223 -9.76 4.71 -2.64
CA SER A 223 -10.43 4.60 -1.33
C SER A 223 -9.75 3.61 -0.37
N VAL A 224 -9.06 2.59 -0.89
CA VAL A 224 -8.37 1.59 -0.05
C VAL A 224 -7.05 2.12 0.51
N THR A 225 -6.38 3.02 -0.21
CA THR A 225 -5.19 3.71 0.27
C THR A 225 -5.50 4.63 1.45
N GLN A 226 -6.68 5.26 1.48
CA GLN A 226 -7.06 6.20 2.54
C GLN A 226 -7.36 5.51 3.88
N ILE A 227 -7.86 4.26 3.84
CA ILE A 227 -8.07 3.44 5.05
C ILE A 227 -6.73 2.92 5.60
N LEU A 228 -5.77 2.52 4.75
CA LEU A 228 -4.41 2.18 5.18
C LEU A 228 -3.63 3.41 5.69
N PHE A 229 -3.89 4.59 5.13
CA PHE A 229 -3.30 5.85 5.56
C PHE A 229 -3.64 6.18 7.02
N GLN A 230 -4.90 5.95 7.44
CA GLN A 230 -5.34 6.20 8.82
C GLN A 230 -4.83 5.18 9.85
N ALA A 231 -4.50 3.94 9.44
CA ALA A 231 -3.89 2.95 10.33
C ALA A 231 -2.41 3.23 10.64
N SER A 232 -1.74 4.04 9.80
CA SER A 232 -0.29 4.28 9.88
C SER A 232 0.10 5.28 10.98
N ILE A 233 -0.81 6.17 11.38
CA ILE A 233 -0.54 7.27 12.34
C ILE A 233 -0.77 6.84 13.81
N ALA A 234 -1.43 5.70 14.06
CA ALA A 234 -1.74 5.24 15.42
C ALA A 234 -0.53 4.74 16.23
N VAL A 235 0.64 4.53 15.59
CA VAL A 235 1.85 4.03 16.28
C VAL A 235 2.69 5.17 16.91
N ALA A 236 2.47 6.43 16.51
CA ALA A 236 3.22 7.58 17.07
C ALA A 236 2.68 8.05 18.45
N ALA A 237 1.48 7.65 18.86
CA ALA A 237 0.86 8.10 20.11
C ALA A 237 1.18 7.21 21.34
N ILE A 238 1.76 6.02 21.14
CA ILE A 238 2.03 5.06 22.23
C ILE A 238 3.44 5.28 22.85
N GLN A 239 4.25 6.21 22.31
CA GLN A 239 5.57 6.55 22.88
C GLN A 239 5.59 7.82 23.75
N SER A 240 4.43 8.37 24.15
CA SER A 240 4.36 9.55 25.04
C SER A 240 3.80 9.26 26.43
N PHE A 241 3.98 8.06 26.97
CA PHE A 241 3.80 7.74 28.40
C PHE A 241 4.86 6.75 28.88
#